data_AF-A0A3D5VFA2-F1
#
_entry.id   AF-A0A3D5VFA2-F1
#
_cell.length_a   1.000
_cell.length_b   1.000
_cell.length_c   1.000
_cell.angle_alpha   90.00
_cell.angle_beta   90.00
_cell.angle_gamma   90.00
#
_symmetry.space_group_name_H-M   'P 1'
#
loop_
_entity.id
_entity.type
_entity.pdbx_description
1 polymer ?
#
loop_
_entity_poly.entity_id
_entity_poly.type
_entity_poly.pdbx_seq_one_letter_code
_entity_poly.pdbx_strand_id
1 'polypeptide(L)'
;MTILRRELGSNLRGLLIWALALALLNFWMVSIFPGMAAEGAKLEELTEMYPESMMKMFNMDKLNFSDPLGFYGVESFFMVVLFGSIYAAILGSGLLAKEEDEKTIEFLLARPVSRGEIIRDKVLCWVIYMVLFNVIIGIFTWLGFEFFDVGAFSRATLFFLVLAPLFVHLIFGAMGFLSA
;
A
#
# COMPACT_ATOMS: atom_id res chain seq x y z
N MET A 1 19.43 -10.26 23.74
CA MET A 1 18.61 -9.99 22.54
C MET A 1 18.07 -8.57 22.66
N THR A 2 18.26 -7.74 21.63
CA THR A 2 17.70 -6.38 21.56
C THR A 2 16.18 -6.42 21.42
N ILE A 3 15.48 -5.42 21.95
CA ILE A 3 14.00 -5.33 21.91
C ILE A 3 13.53 -5.35 20.45
N LEU A 4 14.22 -4.59 19.59
CA LEU A 4 13.99 -4.57 18.14
C LEU A 4 13.94 -5.98 17.51
N ARG A 5 14.90 -6.86 17.84
CA ARG A 5 14.95 -8.20 17.24
C ARG A 5 13.76 -9.07 17.67
N ARG A 6 13.27 -8.91 18.89
CA ARG A 6 12.07 -9.61 19.38
C ARG A 6 10.84 -9.13 18.60
N GLU A 7 10.69 -7.82 18.42
CA GLU A 7 9.56 -7.24 17.71
C GLU A 7 9.56 -7.59 16.21
N LEU A 8 10.74 -7.64 15.61
CA LEU A 8 10.92 -8.12 14.24
C LEU A 8 10.63 -9.63 14.11
N GLY A 9 10.79 -10.42 15.16
CA GLY A 9 10.43 -11.84 15.14
C GLY A 9 8.92 -12.07 15.31
N SER A 10 8.29 -11.32 16.21
CA SER A 10 6.90 -11.54 16.62
C SER A 10 5.88 -11.09 15.56
N ASN A 11 6.20 -10.05 14.78
CA ASN A 11 5.27 -9.44 13.82
C ASN A 11 5.51 -9.87 12.37
N LEU A 12 6.57 -10.64 12.08
CA LEU A 12 6.94 -11.00 10.70
C LEU A 12 5.86 -11.79 9.97
N ARG A 13 5.19 -12.72 10.67
CA ARG A 13 4.08 -13.48 10.08
C ARG A 13 2.92 -12.58 9.66
N GLY A 14 2.57 -11.63 10.53
CA GLY A 14 1.52 -10.64 10.23
C GLY A 14 1.89 -9.79 9.02
N LEU A 15 3.13 -9.29 8.97
CA LEU A 15 3.65 -8.56 7.81
C LEU A 15 3.49 -9.37 6.53
N LEU A 16 3.98 -10.61 6.49
CA LEU A 16 3.96 -11.43 5.29
C LEU A 16 2.53 -11.73 4.82
N ILE A 17 1.62 -12.03 5.74
CA ILE A 17 0.21 -12.30 5.39
C ILE A 17 -0.42 -11.06 4.76
N TRP A 18 -0.31 -9.90 5.41
CA TRP A 18 -0.89 -8.66 4.91
C TRP A 18 -0.23 -8.18 3.62
N ALA A 19 1.11 -8.22 3.56
CA ALA A 19 1.86 -7.77 2.40
C ALA A 19 1.56 -8.64 1.18
N LEU A 20 1.58 -9.97 1.33
CA LEU A 20 1.30 -10.89 0.22
C LEU A 20 -0.16 -10.82 -0.22
N ALA A 21 -1.11 -10.70 0.71
CA ALA A 21 -2.53 -10.55 0.35
C ALA A 21 -2.76 -9.30 -0.50
N LEU A 22 -2.23 -8.15 -0.06
CA LEU A 22 -2.39 -6.88 -0.78
C LEU A 22 -1.56 -6.83 -2.07
N ALA A 23 -0.37 -7.42 -2.08
CA ALA A 23 0.48 -7.52 -3.27
C ALA A 23 -0.15 -8.39 -4.35
N LEU A 24 -0.71 -9.55 -3.99
CA LEU A 24 -1.42 -10.42 -4.93
C LEU A 24 -2.71 -9.79 -5.43
N LEU A 25 -3.46 -9.09 -4.57
CA LEU A 25 -4.63 -8.33 -4.96
C LEU A 25 -4.26 -7.24 -5.99
N ASN A 26 -3.18 -6.50 -5.73
CA ASN A 26 -2.71 -5.46 -6.63
C ASN A 26 -2.23 -6.04 -7.97
N PHE A 27 -1.46 -7.13 -7.95
CA PHE A 27 -1.04 -7.85 -9.15
C PHE A 27 -2.23 -8.33 -9.99
N TRP A 28 -3.25 -8.88 -9.33
CA TRP A 28 -4.49 -9.30 -9.99
C TRP A 28 -5.24 -8.12 -10.61
N MET A 29 -5.33 -6.96 -9.95
CA MET A 29 -5.95 -5.78 -10.55
C MET A 29 -5.23 -5.28 -11.79
N VAL A 30 -3.90 -5.26 -11.78
CA VAL A 30 -3.12 -4.90 -12.98
C VAL A 30 -3.39 -5.90 -14.13
N SER A 31 -3.64 -7.18 -13.83
CA SER A 31 -4.00 -8.18 -14.84
C SER A 31 -5.34 -7.92 -15.54
N ILE A 32 -6.23 -7.14 -14.93
CA ILE A 32 -7.55 -6.82 -15.48
C ILE A 32 -7.46 -5.70 -16.51
N PHE A 33 -6.43 -4.84 -16.43
CA PHE A 33 -6.28 -3.67 -17.28
C PHE A 33 -6.37 -3.97 -18.79
N PRO A 34 -5.69 -4.98 -19.36
CA PRO A 34 -5.75 -5.22 -20.81
C PRO A 34 -7.17 -5.52 -21.31
N GLY A 35 -7.97 -6.24 -20.51
CA GLY A 35 -9.37 -6.49 -20.82
C GLY A 35 -10.20 -5.21 -20.79
N MET A 36 -9.97 -4.36 -19.78
CA MET A 36 -10.63 -3.07 -19.68
C MET A 36 -10.24 -2.08 -20.79
N ALA A 37 -8.96 -2.03 -21.17
CA ALA A 37 -8.48 -1.20 -22.27
C ALA A 37 -9.14 -1.62 -23.60
N ALA A 38 -9.30 -2.92 -23.85
CA ALA A 38 -9.96 -3.44 -25.04
C ALA A 38 -11.47 -3.09 -25.10
N GLU A 39 -12.14 -3.04 -23.95
CA GLU A 39 -13.53 -2.57 -23.85
C GLU A 39 -13.64 -1.04 -23.99
N GLY A 40 -12.69 -0.32 -23.39
CA GLY A 40 -12.58 1.14 -23.49
C GLY A 40 -12.40 1.62 -24.93
N ALA A 41 -11.57 0.95 -25.72
CA ALA A 41 -11.38 1.27 -27.14
C ALA A 41 -12.69 1.15 -27.96
N LYS A 42 -13.53 0.14 -27.67
CA LYS A 42 -14.85 0.01 -28.31
C LYS A 42 -15.82 1.13 -27.90
N LEU A 43 -15.70 1.59 -26.66
CA LEU A 43 -16.46 2.74 -26.17
C LEU A 43 -16.01 4.03 -26.86
N GLU A 44 -14.70 4.19 -27.10
CA GLU A 44 -14.14 5.33 -27.82
C GLU A 44 -14.67 5.41 -29.26
N GLU A 45 -14.70 4.28 -29.99
CA GLU A 45 -15.33 4.18 -31.32
C GLU A 45 -16.81 4.61 -31.32
N LEU A 46 -17.55 4.26 -30.26
CA LEU A 46 -18.95 4.70 -30.13
C LEU A 46 -19.06 6.20 -29.84
N THR A 47 -18.10 6.76 -29.09
CA THR A 47 -18.06 8.20 -28.79
C THR A 47 -17.70 9.07 -29.97
N GLU A 48 -16.90 8.56 -30.92
CA GLU A 48 -16.61 9.24 -32.19
C GLU A 48 -17.88 9.45 -33.04
N MET A 49 -18.95 8.68 -32.80
CA MET A 49 -20.23 8.88 -33.48
C MET A 49 -21.08 10.02 -32.88
N TYR A 50 -20.69 10.58 -31.72
CA TYR A 50 -21.42 11.66 -31.05
C TYR A 50 -20.83 13.05 -31.36
N PRO A 51 -21.65 14.11 -31.46
CA PRO A 51 -21.16 15.47 -31.66
C PRO A 51 -20.27 15.95 -30.49
N GLU A 52 -19.22 16.74 -30.77
CA GLU A 52 -18.31 17.29 -29.74
C GLU A 52 -19.04 18.03 -28.60
N SER A 53 -20.17 18.67 -28.88
CA SER A 53 -20.96 19.41 -27.89
C SER A 53 -21.58 18.49 -26.83
N MET A 54 -21.98 17.27 -27.21
CA MET A 54 -22.44 16.24 -26.27
C MET A 54 -21.27 15.70 -25.45
N MET A 55 -20.15 15.39 -26.08
CA MET A 55 -18.96 14.85 -25.42
C MET A 55 -18.44 15.76 -24.30
N LYS A 56 -18.33 17.07 -24.57
CA LYS A 56 -17.92 18.08 -23.58
C LYS A 56 -18.95 18.28 -22.46
N MET A 57 -20.25 18.15 -22.77
CA MET A 57 -21.30 18.26 -21.75
C MET A 57 -21.26 17.11 -20.74
N PHE A 58 -20.86 15.92 -21.18
CA PHE A 58 -20.74 14.73 -20.33
C PHE A 58 -19.30 14.46 -19.82
N ASN A 59 -18.33 15.35 -20.08
CA ASN A 59 -16.91 15.17 -19.71
C ASN A 59 -16.28 13.87 -20.26
N MET A 60 -16.84 13.33 -21.34
CA MET A 60 -16.40 12.07 -21.95
C MET A 60 -15.05 12.23 -22.66
N ASP A 61 -14.63 13.46 -22.94
CA ASP A 61 -13.32 13.83 -23.49
C ASP A 61 -12.14 13.61 -22.53
N LYS A 62 -12.41 13.33 -21.25
CA LYS A 62 -11.38 13.11 -20.22
C LYS A 62 -11.23 11.66 -19.77
N LEU A 63 -12.10 10.77 -20.23
CA LEU A 63 -12.08 9.36 -19.87
C LEU A 63 -11.13 8.61 -20.80
N ASN A 64 -9.85 8.57 -20.45
CA ASN A 64 -8.88 7.73 -21.14
C ASN A 64 -8.79 6.35 -20.47
N PHE A 65 -9.67 5.43 -20.89
CA PHE A 65 -9.66 4.03 -20.41
C PHE A 65 -8.43 3.24 -20.87
N SER A 66 -7.65 3.80 -21.79
CA SER A 66 -6.46 3.19 -22.37
C SER A 66 -5.17 3.61 -21.65
N ASP A 67 -5.22 4.48 -20.65
CA ASP A 67 -4.05 4.86 -19.85
C ASP A 67 -3.82 3.90 -18.67
N PRO A 68 -2.77 3.05 -18.70
CA PRO A 68 -2.50 2.09 -17.63
C PRO A 68 -2.14 2.75 -16.30
N LEU A 69 -1.48 3.92 -16.32
CA LEU A 69 -1.10 4.63 -15.10
C LEU A 69 -2.30 5.36 -14.50
N GLY A 70 -3.18 5.90 -15.34
CA GLY A 70 -4.46 6.47 -14.93
C GLY A 70 -5.35 5.42 -14.26
N PHE A 71 -5.51 4.25 -14.89
CA PHE A 71 -6.25 3.13 -14.32
C PHE A 71 -5.67 2.70 -12.96
N TYR A 72 -4.35 2.48 -12.90
CA TYR A 72 -3.71 2.09 -11.66
C TYR A 72 -3.86 3.16 -10.56
N GLY A 73 -3.72 4.44 -10.91
CA GLY A 73 -3.86 5.55 -9.97
C GLY A 73 -5.26 5.70 -9.38
N VAL A 74 -6.30 5.31 -10.09
CA VAL A 74 -7.69 5.39 -9.61
C VAL A 74 -8.08 4.12 -8.86
N GLU A 75 -7.94 2.96 -9.49
CA GLU A 75 -8.49 1.70 -8.96
C GLU A 75 -7.52 1.04 -7.97
N SER A 76 -6.28 0.84 -8.43
CA SER A 76 -5.33 0.00 -7.69
C SER A 76 -4.64 0.71 -6.54
N PHE A 77 -4.25 1.98 -6.76
CA PHE A 77 -3.58 2.81 -5.78
C PHE A 77 -4.46 3.09 -4.56
N PHE A 78 -5.75 3.38 -4.78
CA PHE A 78 -6.69 3.63 -3.71
C PHE A 78 -6.79 2.44 -2.76
N MET A 79 -6.88 1.21 -3.29
CA MET A 79 -6.95 0.00 -2.48
C MET A 79 -5.65 -0.25 -1.71
N VAL A 80 -4.48 0.02 -2.32
CA VAL A 80 -3.19 -0.08 -1.61
C VAL A 80 -3.14 0.87 -0.43
N VAL A 81 -3.52 2.14 -0.65
CA VAL A 81 -3.54 3.15 0.41
C VAL A 81 -4.55 2.77 1.51
N LEU A 82 -5.76 2.35 1.16
CA LEU A 82 -6.81 2.03 2.12
C LEU A 82 -6.42 0.84 3.02
N PHE A 83 -6.15 -0.31 2.41
CA PHE A 83 -5.85 -1.53 3.17
C PHE A 83 -4.48 -1.47 3.84
N GLY A 84 -3.50 -0.86 3.19
CA GLY A 84 -2.20 -0.64 3.80
C GLY A 84 -2.26 0.31 5.00
N SER A 85 -3.12 1.33 4.97
CA SER A 85 -3.33 2.23 6.12
C SER A 85 -4.00 1.52 7.29
N ILE A 86 -4.95 0.62 7.02
CA ILE A 86 -5.57 -0.22 8.05
C ILE A 86 -4.50 -1.10 8.72
N TYR A 87 -3.67 -1.79 7.93
CA TYR A 87 -2.59 -2.60 8.48
C TYR A 87 -1.56 -1.77 9.25
N ALA A 88 -1.18 -0.61 8.73
CA ALA A 88 -0.25 0.30 9.38
C ALA A 88 -0.74 0.73 10.77
N ALA A 89 -2.02 1.12 10.87
CA ALA A 89 -2.64 1.50 12.14
C ALA A 89 -2.68 0.33 13.13
N ILE A 90 -3.05 -0.88 12.69
CA ILE A 90 -3.06 -2.09 13.53
C ILE A 90 -1.65 -2.42 14.05
N LEU A 91 -0.63 -2.37 13.18
CA LEU A 91 0.74 -2.61 13.59
C LEU A 91 1.23 -1.54 14.57
N GLY A 92 0.91 -0.27 14.29
CA GLY A 92 1.28 0.85 15.14
C GLY A 92 0.74 0.71 16.56
N SER A 93 -0.57 0.50 16.72
CA SER A 93 -1.20 0.37 18.03
C SER A 93 -0.78 -0.92 18.76
N GLY A 94 -0.66 -2.02 18.02
CA GLY A 94 -0.27 -3.32 18.58
C GLY A 94 1.15 -3.35 19.15
N LEU A 95 2.06 -2.48 18.70
CA LEU A 95 3.43 -2.45 19.21
C LEU A 95 3.52 -2.00 20.68
N LEU A 96 2.61 -1.15 21.16
CA LEU A 96 2.57 -0.73 22.57
C LEU A 96 1.54 -1.54 23.36
N ALA A 97 0.32 -1.70 22.84
CA ALA A 97 -0.78 -2.34 23.55
C ALA A 97 -0.51 -3.81 23.90
N LYS A 98 0.24 -4.54 23.07
CA LYS A 98 0.51 -5.97 23.26
C LYS A 98 1.21 -6.29 24.59
N GLU A 99 2.06 -5.40 25.08
CA GLU A 99 2.79 -5.66 26.33
C GLU A 99 1.93 -5.48 27.57
N GLU A 100 0.91 -4.61 27.48
CA GLU A 100 -0.11 -4.43 28.51
C GLU A 100 -1.10 -5.60 28.49
N ASP A 101 -1.59 -5.98 27.30
CA ASP A 101 -2.54 -7.08 27.10
C ASP A 101 -1.96 -8.43 27.54
N GLU A 102 -0.70 -8.71 27.19
CA GLU A 102 -0.01 -9.95 27.58
C GLU A 102 0.53 -9.91 29.03
N LYS A 103 0.33 -8.81 29.77
CA LYS A 103 0.88 -8.59 31.12
C LYS A 103 2.40 -8.79 31.20
N THR A 104 3.12 -8.46 30.12
CA THR A 104 4.58 -8.61 30.05
C THR A 104 5.35 -7.33 30.32
N ILE A 105 4.63 -6.21 30.50
CA ILE A 105 5.23 -4.89 30.77
C ILE A 105 6.08 -4.87 32.05
N GLU A 106 5.68 -5.58 33.10
CA GLU A 106 6.43 -5.67 34.36
C GLU A 106 7.80 -6.33 34.16
N PHE A 107 7.87 -7.36 33.31
CA PHE A 107 9.13 -8.03 32.96
C PHE A 107 10.03 -7.16 32.09
N LEU A 108 9.44 -6.35 31.20
CA LEU A 108 10.19 -5.42 30.37
C LEU A 108 10.82 -4.31 31.22
N LEU A 109 10.04 -3.75 32.15
CA LEU A 109 10.48 -2.68 33.05
C LEU A 109 11.41 -3.15 34.18
N ALA A 110 11.41 -4.44 34.51
CA ALA A 110 12.36 -5.03 35.46
C ALA A 110 13.78 -5.13 34.88
N ARG A 111 13.96 -5.03 33.57
CA ARG A 111 15.29 -4.96 32.95
C ARG A 111 15.87 -3.55 33.06
N PRO A 112 17.20 -3.39 33.13
CA PRO A 112 17.86 -2.09 33.18
C PRO A 112 17.86 -1.42 31.79
N VAL A 113 16.69 -1.20 31.22
CA VAL A 113 16.46 -0.54 29.93
C VAL A 113 15.67 0.75 30.15
N SER A 114 16.04 1.81 29.45
CA SER A 114 15.32 3.09 29.57
C SER A 114 14.01 3.06 28.77
N ARG A 115 13.00 3.82 29.22
CA ARG A 115 11.73 3.98 28.48
C ARG A 115 11.94 4.51 27.06
N GLY A 116 12.89 5.43 26.88
CA GLY A 116 13.23 5.99 25.57
C GLY A 116 13.83 4.95 24.62
N GLU A 117 14.61 4.01 25.14
CA GLU A 117 15.17 2.92 24.33
C GLU A 117 14.09 1.95 23.84
N ILE A 118 13.12 1.62 24.70
CA ILE A 118 11.96 0.79 24.33
C ILE A 118 11.17 1.45 23.19
N ILE A 119 10.81 2.73 23.34
CA ILE A 119 10.04 3.47 22.34
C ILE A 119 10.82 3.56 21.02
N ARG A 120 12.10 3.91 21.07
CA ARG A 120 12.95 4.02 19.87
C ARG A 120 13.00 2.70 19.09
N ASP A 121 13.21 1.59 19.79
CA ASP A 121 13.28 0.27 19.17
C ASP A 121 11.93 -0.15 18.54
N LYS A 122 10.80 0.18 19.18
CA LYS A 122 9.46 -0.08 18.62
C LYS A 122 9.15 0.79 17.40
N VAL A 123 9.48 2.09 17.45
CA VAL A 123 9.33 3.00 16.30
C VAL A 123 10.20 2.52 15.14
N LEU A 124 11.44 2.10 15.40
CA LEU A 124 12.32 1.57 14.36
C LEU A 124 11.76 0.27 13.76
N CYS A 125 11.21 -0.63 14.59
CA CYS A 125 10.52 -1.84 14.12
C CYS A 125 9.37 -1.50 13.17
N TRP A 126 8.53 -0.55 13.57
CA TRP A 126 7.41 -0.07 12.77
C TRP A 126 7.86 0.51 11.42
N VAL A 127 8.85 1.41 11.41
CA VAL A 127 9.38 2.00 10.16
C VAL A 127 9.94 0.92 9.23
N ILE A 128 10.73 -0.02 9.76
CA ILE A 128 11.29 -1.13 8.97
C ILE A 128 10.16 -1.93 8.32
N TYR A 129 9.11 -2.25 9.07
CA TYR A 129 7.99 -3.00 8.52
C TYR A 129 7.17 -2.23 7.49
N MET A 130 6.94 -0.93 7.69
CA MET A 130 6.26 -0.11 6.68
C MET A 130 7.06 -0.05 5.39
N VAL A 131 8.39 0.07 5.47
CA VAL A 131 9.26 0.02 4.27
C VAL A 131 9.15 -1.35 3.59
N LEU A 132 9.33 -2.45 4.34
CA LEU A 132 9.26 -3.80 3.77
C LEU A 132 7.89 -4.12 3.16
N PHE A 133 6.81 -3.72 3.83
CA PHE A 133 5.44 -3.88 3.35
C PHE A 133 5.23 -3.22 1.99
N ASN A 134 5.61 -1.95 1.86
CA ASN A 134 5.47 -1.20 0.61
C ASN A 134 6.43 -1.70 -0.47
N VAL A 135 7.64 -2.16 -0.11
CA VAL A 135 8.57 -2.78 -1.06
C VAL A 135 7.98 -4.06 -1.65
N ILE A 136 7.39 -4.93 -0.83
CA ILE A 136 6.76 -6.17 -1.33
C ILE A 136 5.63 -5.84 -2.31
N ILE A 137 4.72 -4.93 -1.93
CA ILE A 137 3.63 -4.51 -2.82
C ILE A 137 4.19 -3.90 -4.10
N GLY A 138 5.15 -2.99 -3.98
CA GLY A 138 5.78 -2.33 -5.11
C GLY A 138 6.47 -3.27 -6.10
N ILE A 139 7.14 -4.31 -5.60
CA ILE A 139 7.71 -5.36 -6.45
C ILE A 139 6.61 -6.07 -7.24
N PHE A 140 5.51 -6.47 -6.60
CA PHE A 140 4.39 -7.12 -7.30
C PHE A 140 3.71 -6.17 -8.28
N THR A 141 3.52 -4.90 -7.93
CA THR A 141 3.00 -3.89 -8.86
C THR A 141 3.91 -3.79 -10.09
N TRP A 142 5.22 -3.66 -9.89
CA TRP A 142 6.17 -3.57 -11.00
C TRP A 142 6.15 -4.83 -11.87
N LEU A 143 6.11 -6.01 -11.24
CA LEU A 143 5.97 -7.27 -11.96
C LEU A 143 4.66 -7.33 -12.74
N GLY A 144 3.56 -6.82 -12.21
CA GLY A 144 2.29 -6.75 -12.95
C GLY A 144 2.40 -5.94 -14.22
N PHE A 145 3.00 -4.74 -14.15
CA PHE A 145 3.19 -3.86 -15.30
C PHE A 145 4.17 -4.41 -16.35
N GLU A 146 5.16 -5.22 -15.95
CA GLU A 146 6.10 -5.85 -16.89
C GLU A 146 5.61 -7.21 -17.41
N PHE A 147 4.74 -7.91 -16.68
CA PHE A 147 4.24 -9.24 -17.03
C PHE A 147 2.98 -9.20 -17.90
N PHE A 148 2.09 -8.23 -17.68
CA PHE A 148 0.85 -8.08 -18.43
C PHE A 148 1.02 -7.08 -19.59
N ASP A 149 0.23 -7.26 -20.65
CA ASP A 149 0.24 -6.39 -21.83
C ASP A 149 -0.53 -5.09 -21.56
N VAL A 150 0.06 -4.23 -20.74
CA VAL A 150 -0.49 -2.92 -20.33
C VAL A 150 -0.11 -1.78 -21.27
N GLY A 151 0.67 -2.04 -22.32
CA GLY A 151 1.15 -1.02 -23.25
C GLY A 151 2.30 -0.16 -22.70
N ALA A 152 2.54 1.01 -23.32
CA ALA A 152 3.63 1.90 -22.94
C ALA A 152 3.30 2.70 -21.67
N PHE A 153 4.20 2.70 -20.69
CA PHE A 153 4.04 3.48 -19.46
C PHE A 153 5.34 4.14 -19.02
N SER A 154 5.23 5.23 -18.27
CA SER A 154 6.36 5.91 -17.64
C SER A 154 6.79 5.18 -16.37
N ARG A 155 7.99 4.57 -16.41
CA ARG A 155 8.63 3.93 -15.25
C ARG A 155 8.84 4.88 -14.08
N ALA A 156 9.15 6.15 -14.37
CA ALA A 156 9.31 7.18 -13.33
C ALA A 156 7.98 7.45 -12.63
N THR A 157 6.89 7.57 -13.39
CA THR A 157 5.56 7.80 -12.83
C THR A 157 5.11 6.60 -12.00
N LEU A 158 5.32 5.37 -12.48
CA LEU A 158 5.03 4.16 -11.72
C LEU A 158 5.81 4.11 -10.40
N PHE A 159 7.11 4.45 -10.42
CA PHE A 159 7.93 4.53 -9.22
C PHE A 159 7.35 5.51 -8.19
N PHE A 160 6.94 6.70 -8.61
CA PHE A 160 6.30 7.65 -7.70
C PHE A 160 4.95 7.16 -7.17
N LEU A 161 4.16 6.46 -8.00
CA LEU A 161 2.88 5.87 -7.63
C LEU A 161 3.03 4.74 -6.61
N VAL A 162 4.09 3.96 -6.70
CA VAL A 162 4.44 2.90 -5.74
C VAL A 162 5.07 3.47 -4.45
N LEU A 163 5.79 4.59 -4.55
CA LEU A 163 6.43 5.23 -3.41
C LEU A 163 5.43 6.03 -2.54
N ALA A 164 4.44 6.67 -3.17
CA ALA A 164 3.49 7.55 -2.48
C ALA A 164 2.74 6.90 -1.28
N PRO A 165 2.26 5.63 -1.35
CA PRO A 165 1.55 4.99 -0.24
C PRO A 165 2.42 4.83 1.01
N LEU A 166 3.74 4.72 0.88
CA LEU A 166 4.66 4.61 2.02
C LEU A 166 4.45 5.77 3.00
N PHE A 167 4.33 7.01 2.50
CA PHE A 167 4.15 8.18 3.34
C PHE A 167 2.80 8.15 4.07
N VAL A 168 1.74 7.70 3.39
CA VAL A 168 0.42 7.57 4.00
C VAL A 168 0.43 6.49 5.07
N HIS A 169 1.03 5.33 4.79
CA HIS A 169 1.18 4.24 5.76
C HIS A 169 2.01 4.66 6.98
N LEU A 170 3.04 5.49 6.79
CA LEU A 170 3.79 6.08 7.91
C LEU A 170 2.92 7.03 8.76
N ILE A 171 1.98 7.78 8.17
CA ILE A 171 1.09 8.64 8.96
C ILE A 171 0.11 7.79 9.78
N PHE A 172 -0.56 6.83 9.15
CA PHE A 172 -1.55 5.98 9.83
C PHE A 172 -0.93 5.08 10.90
N GLY A 173 0.28 4.57 10.65
CA GLY A 173 1.01 3.81 11.65
C GLY A 173 1.45 4.66 12.84
N ALA A 174 1.86 5.91 12.62
CA ALA A 174 2.17 6.84 13.70
C ALA A 174 0.91 7.17 14.52
N MET A 175 -0.23 7.38 13.87
CA MET A 175 -1.51 7.57 14.57
C MET A 175 -1.89 6.35 15.42
N GLY A 176 -1.75 5.14 14.87
CA GLY A 176 -1.96 3.90 15.62
C GLY A 176 -1.05 3.81 16.84
N PHE A 177 0.24 4.09 16.66
CA PHE A 177 1.23 4.06 17.73
C PHE A 177 0.95 5.09 18.84
N LEU A 178 0.51 6.30 18.51
CA LEU A 178 0.21 7.34 19.49
C LEU A 178 -1.16 7.16 20.19
N SER A 179 -2.03 6.32 19.64
CA SER A 179 -3.36 6.06 20.20
C SER A 179 -3.41 4.93 21.22
N ALA A 180 -2.34 4.14 21.31
CA ALA A 180 -2.15 3.08 22.30
C ALA A 180 -1.59 3.66 23.61
#